data_AF-A0A9E3ST12-F1
#
_entry.id   AF-A0A9E3ST12-F1
#
_cell.length_a   1.000
_cell.length_b   1.000
_cell.length_c   1.000
_cell.angle_alpha   90.00
_cell.angle_beta   90.00
_cell.angle_gamma   90.00
#
_symmetry.space_group_name_H-M   'P 1'
#
loop_
_entity.id
_entity.type
_entity.pdbx_description
1 polymer ?
#
loop_
_entity_poly.entity_id
_entity_poly.type
_entity_poly.pdbx_seq_one_letter_code
_entity_poly.pdbx_strand_id
1 'polypeptide(L)'
;IWHCDEFGQYHHVGMPEASGDAAFQGWGEAASDAEGRFAFRTIKPPPYPGRTPHIHFTVRDERRRRVLTSQAFFEGEAGNERDFLYRRLGGAARLVTMRLEGDGPGLKGALEVVLGG
;
A
#
# COMPACT_ATOMS: atom_id res chain seq x y z
N ILE A 1 2.65 -3.89 -5.71
CA ILE A 1 1.76 -3.50 -4.59
C ILE A 1 0.55 -4.43 -4.56
N TRP A 2 -0.14 -4.51 -3.42
CA TRP A 2 -1.46 -5.14 -3.30
C TRP A 2 -2.27 -4.51 -2.15
N HIS A 3 -3.60 -4.48 -2.27
CA HIS A 3 -4.51 -4.00 -1.22
C HIS A 3 -5.96 -4.44 -1.52
N CYS A 4 -6.86 -4.18 -0.56
CA CYS A 4 -8.29 -4.43 -0.72
C CYS A 4 -8.97 -3.44 -1.68
N ASP A 5 -10.14 -3.85 -2.19
CA ASP A 5 -11.06 -3.00 -2.94
C ASP A 5 -11.76 -1.94 -2.06
N GLU A 6 -12.70 -1.20 -2.65
CA GLU A 6 -13.49 -0.16 -1.97
C GLU A 6 -14.43 -0.68 -0.87
N PHE A 7 -14.68 -2.00 -0.82
CA PHE A 7 -15.46 -2.67 0.22
C PHE A 7 -14.59 -3.27 1.32
N GLY A 8 -13.26 -3.09 1.25
CA GLY A 8 -12.32 -3.67 2.20
C GLY A 8 -12.06 -5.16 1.98
N GLN A 9 -12.40 -5.69 0.81
CA GLN A 9 -12.23 -7.10 0.45
C GLN A 9 -10.94 -7.32 -0.34
N TYR A 10 -10.20 -8.38 -0.01
CA TYR A 10 -9.03 -8.82 -0.77
C TYR A 10 -9.42 -9.90 -1.75
N HIS A 11 -8.99 -9.74 -3.00
CA HIS A 11 -9.09 -10.80 -4.00
C HIS A 11 -7.97 -11.81 -3.77
N HIS A 12 -8.26 -12.88 -3.04
CA HIS A 12 -7.31 -13.94 -2.73
C HIS A 12 -7.92 -15.32 -2.96
N VAL A 13 -7.05 -16.30 -3.15
CA VAL A 13 -7.43 -17.69 -3.39
C VAL A 13 -8.34 -18.19 -2.26
N GLY A 14 -9.51 -18.72 -2.63
CA GLY A 14 -10.51 -19.24 -1.68
C GLY A 14 -11.66 -18.29 -1.36
N MET A 15 -11.64 -17.06 -1.86
CA MET A 15 -12.80 -16.16 -1.80
C MET A 15 -13.79 -16.45 -2.94
N PRO A 16 -15.12 -16.31 -2.70
CA PRO A 16 -16.11 -16.42 -3.76
C PRO A 16 -15.82 -15.45 -4.90
N GLU A 17 -16.03 -15.87 -6.15
CA GLU A 17 -15.78 -15.02 -7.33
C GLU A 17 -16.65 -13.75 -7.35
N ALA A 18 -17.77 -13.76 -6.63
CA ALA A 18 -18.68 -12.62 -6.45
C ALA A 18 -18.39 -11.76 -5.19
N SER A 19 -17.35 -12.07 -4.41
CA SER A 19 -16.96 -11.21 -3.29
C SER A 19 -16.00 -10.12 -3.77
N GLY A 20 -16.49 -8.89 -3.81
CA GLY A 20 -15.69 -7.69 -4.04
C GLY A 20 -16.09 -6.92 -5.29
N ASP A 21 -15.34 -5.88 -5.61
CA ASP A 21 -15.49 -5.14 -6.86
C ASP A 21 -14.84 -5.90 -8.02
N ALA A 22 -15.66 -6.49 -8.89
CA ALA A 22 -15.20 -7.21 -10.08
C ALA A 22 -14.35 -6.35 -11.05
N ALA A 23 -14.46 -5.01 -10.99
CA ALA A 23 -13.65 -4.11 -11.79
C ALA A 23 -12.28 -3.81 -11.15
N PHE A 24 -12.01 -4.29 -9.94
CA PHE A 24 -10.80 -4.00 -9.18
C PHE A 24 -9.92 -5.24 -8.98
N GLN A 25 -8.71 -5.26 -9.54
CA GLN A 25 -7.83 -6.44 -9.45
C GLN A 25 -7.06 -6.57 -8.11
N GLY A 26 -6.92 -5.50 -7.34
CA GLY A 26 -6.25 -5.54 -6.02
C GLY A 26 -4.72 -5.62 -6.02
N TRP A 27 -4.04 -5.65 -7.17
CA TRP A 27 -2.57 -5.68 -7.25
C TRP A 27 -2.01 -4.95 -8.48
N GLY A 28 -0.70 -4.71 -8.46
CA GLY A 28 0.05 -4.17 -9.59
C GLY A 28 1.57 -4.32 -9.44
N GLU A 29 2.29 -4.42 -10.55
CA GLU A 29 3.76 -4.49 -10.62
C GLU A 29 4.26 -3.43 -11.60
N ALA A 30 5.36 -2.75 -11.25
CA ALA A 30 6.04 -1.78 -12.10
C ALA A 30 7.55 -1.93 -11.91
N ALA A 31 8.30 -1.78 -12.99
CA ALA A 31 9.75 -1.62 -12.93
C ALA A 31 10.08 -0.16 -12.63
N SER A 32 11.10 0.09 -11.81
CA SER A 32 11.63 1.43 -11.65
C SER A 32 12.37 1.88 -12.90
N ASP A 33 12.39 3.18 -13.17
CA ASP A 33 13.24 3.77 -14.21
C ASP A 33 14.73 3.79 -13.78
N ALA A 34 15.59 4.33 -14.65
CA ALA A 34 17.03 4.41 -14.41
C ALA A 34 17.39 5.26 -13.18
N GLU A 35 16.49 6.15 -12.75
CA GLU A 35 16.64 6.97 -11.56
C GLU A 35 15.91 6.39 -10.33
N GLY A 36 15.40 5.16 -10.43
CA GLY A 36 14.72 4.46 -9.32
C GLY A 36 13.26 4.87 -9.10
N ARG A 37 12.67 5.69 -9.97
CA ARG A 37 11.28 6.15 -9.81
C ARG A 37 10.30 5.13 -10.37
N PHE A 38 9.13 5.05 -9.74
CA PHE A 38 8.00 4.24 -10.17
C PHE A 38 6.69 4.93 -9.78
N ALA A 39 5.59 4.58 -10.43
CA ALA A 39 4.29 5.14 -10.12
C ALA A 39 3.19 4.07 -10.24
N PHE A 40 2.19 4.17 -9.37
CA PHE A 40 0.96 3.39 -9.42
C PHE A 40 -0.23 4.35 -9.35
N ARG A 41 -1.31 4.04 -10.06
CA ARG A 41 -2.61 4.67 -9.89
C ARG A 41 -3.58 3.63 -9.35
N THR A 42 -4.21 3.93 -8.24
CA THR A 42 -5.17 3.04 -7.58
C THR A 42 -6.14 3.86 -6.71
N ILE A 43 -7.14 3.21 -6.12
CA ILE A 43 -7.98 3.80 -5.08
C ILE A 43 -7.20 3.87 -3.75
N LYS A 44 -7.61 4.78 -2.86
CA LYS A 44 -7.21 4.70 -1.45
C LYS A 44 -8.04 3.58 -0.80
N PRO A 45 -7.43 2.48 -0.32
CA PRO A 45 -8.21 1.40 0.29
C PRO A 45 -8.90 1.89 1.57
N PRO A 46 -10.13 1.42 1.85
CA PRO A 46 -10.80 1.66 3.12
C PRO A 46 -10.11 0.87 4.25
N PRO A 47 -10.45 1.15 5.53
CA PRO A 47 -10.11 0.26 6.62
C PRO A 47 -10.83 -1.09 6.44
N TYR A 48 -10.22 -2.16 6.94
CA TYR A 48 -10.86 -3.48 7.04
C TYR A 48 -10.61 -4.04 8.45
N PRO A 49 -11.39 -5.05 8.91
CA PRO A 49 -11.41 -5.46 10.32
C PRO A 49 -10.01 -5.64 10.92
N GLY A 50 -9.72 -4.83 11.95
CA GLY A 50 -8.46 -4.86 12.70
C GLY A 50 -7.30 -4.09 12.09
N ARG A 51 -7.45 -3.43 10.93
CA ARG A 51 -6.37 -2.72 10.24
C ARG A 51 -6.76 -1.31 9.78
N THR A 52 -5.84 -0.36 9.91
CA THR A 52 -5.98 1.00 9.34
C THR A 52 -5.81 0.96 7.81
N PRO A 53 -6.27 1.95 7.01
CA PRO A 53 -5.98 2.00 5.57
C PRO A 53 -4.49 1.85 5.25
N HIS A 54 -4.16 0.91 4.37
CA HIS A 54 -2.77 0.68 3.95
C HIS A 54 -2.69 0.00 2.59
N ILE A 55 -1.53 0.17 1.92
CA ILE A 55 -1.16 -0.53 0.71
C ILE A 55 0.06 -1.38 1.00
N HIS A 56 -0.02 -2.68 0.75
CA HIS A 56 1.16 -3.52 0.84
C HIS A 56 2.08 -3.34 -0.37
N PHE A 57 3.38 -3.47 -0.15
CA PHE A 57 4.36 -3.47 -1.24
C PHE A 57 5.50 -4.44 -0.99
N THR A 58 6.10 -4.88 -2.10
CA THR A 58 7.31 -5.68 -2.12
C THR A 58 8.26 -5.05 -3.13
N VAL A 59 9.53 -4.92 -2.76
CA VAL A 59 10.62 -4.53 -3.66
C VAL A 59 11.41 -5.78 -4.02
N ARG A 60 11.73 -5.92 -5.31
CA ARG A 60 12.54 -7.02 -5.85
C ARG A 60 13.79 -6.45 -6.50
N ASP A 61 14.90 -7.18 -6.40
CA ASP A 61 16.12 -6.85 -7.15
C ASP A 61 16.01 -7.26 -8.63
N GLU A 62 17.05 -6.99 -9.41
CA GLU A 62 17.14 -7.34 -10.84
C GLU A 62 16.99 -8.84 -11.12
N ARG A 63 17.30 -9.70 -10.14
CA ARG A 63 17.13 -11.16 -10.21
C ARG A 63 15.76 -11.60 -9.72
N ARG A 64 14.82 -10.66 -9.56
CA ARG A 64 13.47 -10.83 -9.03
C ARG A 64 13.41 -11.37 -7.60
N ARG A 65 14.50 -11.29 -6.84
CA ARG A 65 14.52 -11.73 -5.44
C ARG A 65 13.90 -10.65 -4.59
N ARG A 66 13.05 -11.05 -3.65
CA ARG A 66 12.41 -10.16 -2.69
C ARG A 66 13.45 -9.64 -1.71
N VAL A 67 13.68 -8.32 -1.73
CA VAL A 67 14.62 -7.63 -0.83
C VAL A 67 13.91 -6.90 0.30
N LEU A 68 12.65 -6.50 0.10
CA LEU A 68 11.83 -5.87 1.11
C LEU A 68 10.36 -6.23 0.92
N THR A 69 9.65 -6.45 2.02
CA THR A 69 8.19 -6.42 2.07
C THR A 69 7.77 -5.53 3.21
N SER A 70 6.87 -4.58 2.93
CA SER A 70 6.38 -3.63 3.92
C SER A 70 4.97 -3.16 3.54
N GLN A 71 4.46 -2.17 4.26
CA GLN A 71 3.13 -1.59 4.12
C GLN A 71 3.25 -0.08 4.14
N ALA A 72 2.63 0.60 3.18
CA ALA A 72 2.50 2.04 3.17
C ALA A 72 1.16 2.42 3.82
N PHE A 73 1.22 3.36 4.76
CA PHE A 73 0.10 3.91 5.51
C PHE A 73 -0.19 5.34 5.06
N PHE A 74 -1.32 5.89 5.50
CA PHE A 74 -1.72 7.25 5.18
C PHE A 74 -1.68 8.14 6.42
N GLU A 75 -1.15 9.35 6.25
CA GLU A 75 -1.13 10.38 7.28
C GLU A 75 -2.56 10.82 7.65
N GLY A 76 -2.80 11.12 8.93
CA GLY A 76 -4.10 11.57 9.43
C GLY A 76 -5.14 10.47 9.66
N GLU A 77 -4.82 9.21 9.35
CA GLU A 77 -5.73 8.10 9.63
C GLU A 77 -5.83 7.81 11.14
N ALA A 78 -7.01 8.07 11.72
CA ALA A 78 -7.28 7.77 13.13
C ALA A 78 -7.10 6.28 13.47
N GLY A 79 -7.19 5.40 12.47
CA GLY A 79 -6.92 3.97 12.63
C GLY A 79 -5.47 3.64 12.96
N ASN A 80 -4.50 4.49 12.61
CA ASN A 80 -3.07 4.25 12.81
C ASN A 80 -2.73 4.05 14.29
N GLU A 81 -3.40 4.79 15.19
CA GLU A 81 -3.19 4.69 16.64
C GLU A 81 -3.68 3.36 17.24
N ARG A 82 -4.56 2.65 16.53
CA ARG A 82 -5.16 1.37 16.96
C ARG A 82 -4.59 0.17 16.22
N ASP A 83 -3.98 0.36 15.06
CA ASP A 83 -3.39 -0.72 14.28
C ASP A 83 -2.13 -1.27 14.97
N PHE A 84 -2.18 -2.55 15.35
CA PHE A 84 -1.10 -3.19 16.11
C PHE A 84 0.20 -3.34 15.30
N LEU A 85 0.15 -3.42 13.96
CA LEU A 85 1.35 -3.45 13.12
C LEU A 85 1.95 -2.06 12.99
N TYR A 86 1.11 -1.03 12.78
CA TYR A 86 1.57 0.35 12.74
C TYR A 86 2.29 0.74 14.04
N ARG A 87 1.68 0.43 15.19
CA ARG A 87 2.24 0.73 16.52
C ARG A 87 3.58 0.04 16.78
N ARG A 88 3.78 -1.18 16.25
CA ARG A 88 5.06 -1.91 16.41
C ARG A 88 6.24 -1.22 15.72
N LEU A 89 5.98 -0.37 14.73
CA LEU A 89 7.04 0.39 14.04
C LEU A 89 7.59 1.54 14.91
N GLY A 90 6.86 1.99 15.94
CA GLY A 90 7.25 3.12 16.79
C GLY A 90 7.61 4.34 15.94
N GLY A 91 8.75 4.97 16.24
CA GLY A 91 9.23 6.13 15.48
C GLY A 91 9.50 5.86 14.00
N ALA A 92 9.72 4.61 13.59
CA ALA A 92 9.93 4.23 12.20
C ALA A 92 8.65 4.25 11.36
N ALA A 93 7.46 4.34 11.99
CA ALA A 93 6.19 4.43 11.27
C ALA A 93 6.18 5.60 10.27
N ARG A 94 6.83 6.72 10.62
CA ARG A 94 6.98 7.90 9.73
C ARG A 94 7.64 7.59 8.38
N LEU A 95 8.47 6.53 8.30
CA LEU A 95 9.17 6.14 7.07
C LEU A 95 8.28 5.36 6.10
N VAL A 96 7.09 4.97 6.54
CA VAL A 96 6.13 4.20 5.74
C VAL A 96 4.76 4.86 5.72
N THR A 97 4.64 6.10 6.17
CA THR A 97 3.39 6.87 6.17
C THR A 97 3.50 7.98 5.14
N MET A 98 2.62 7.96 4.12
CA MET A 98 2.57 8.99 3.10
C MET A 98 1.46 10.00 3.38
N ARG A 99 1.73 11.26 3.08
CA ARG A 99 0.70 12.29 2.97
C ARG A 99 0.06 12.20 1.58
N LEU A 100 -1.27 12.31 1.54
CA LEU A 100 -2.00 12.48 0.30
C LEU A 100 -2.37 13.95 0.13
N GLU A 101 -2.07 14.50 -1.05
CA GLU A 101 -2.33 15.89 -1.42
C GLU A 101 -2.98 15.96 -2.80
N GLY A 102 -3.83 16.95 -3.02
CA GLY A 102 -4.43 17.20 -4.32
C GLY A 102 -5.66 18.08 -4.27
N ASP A 103 -5.81 18.91 -5.30
CA ASP A 103 -6.95 19.79 -5.59
C ASP A 103 -7.59 19.46 -6.95
N GLY A 104 -7.06 18.45 -7.66
CA GLY A 104 -7.54 17.96 -8.96
C GLY A 104 -8.37 16.68 -8.88
N PRO A 105 -8.46 15.90 -9.99
CA PRO A 105 -9.36 14.73 -10.09
C PRO A 105 -8.94 13.52 -9.24
N GLY A 106 -7.88 13.64 -8.44
CA GLY A 106 -7.39 12.60 -7.56
C GLY A 106 -6.29 13.09 -6.63
N LEU A 107 -6.00 12.29 -5.61
CA LEU A 107 -4.94 12.56 -4.65
C LEU A 107 -3.62 11.95 -5.13
N LYS A 108 -2.51 12.56 -4.72
CA LYS A 108 -1.15 12.07 -4.94
C LYS A 108 -0.43 11.94 -3.60
N GLY A 109 0.38 10.90 -3.48
CA GLY A 109 1.28 10.71 -2.35
C GLY A 109 2.59 10.08 -2.84
N ALA A 110 3.64 10.23 -2.05
CA ALA A 110 4.94 9.67 -2.33
C ALA A 110 5.48 8.95 -1.10
N LEU A 111 6.20 7.87 -1.34
CA LEU A 111 6.97 7.17 -0.34
C LEU A 111 8.34 6.83 -0.93
N GLU A 112 9.40 7.27 -0.28
CA GLU A 112 10.76 6.88 -0.63
C GLU A 112 11.11 5.56 0.08
N VAL A 113 11.56 4.58 -0.69
CA VAL A 113 11.97 3.28 -0.15
C VAL A 113 13.48 3.18 -0.21
N VAL A 114 14.12 3.21 0.96
CA VAL A 114 15.57 3.07 1.09
C VAL A 114 15.91 1.63 1.42
N LEU A 115 16.72 0.99 0.57
CA LEU A 115 17.23 -0.36 0.77
C LEU A 115 18.61 -0.29 1.44
N GLY A 116 18.90 -1.22 2.35
CA GLY A 116 20.24 -1.35 2.92
C GLY A 116 21.24 -1.81 1.85
N GLY A 117 22.38 -1.12 1.77
CA GLY A 117 23.51 -1.46 0.89
C GLY A 117 24.39 -2.58 1.43
#